data_AF-A0A0E0EKZ4-F1
#
_entry.id   AF-A0A0E0EKZ4-F1
#
_cell.length_a   1.000
_cell.length_b   1.000
_cell.length_c   1.000
_cell.angle_alpha   90.00
_cell.angle_beta   90.00
_cell.angle_gamma   90.00
#
_symmetry.space_group_name_H-M   'P 1'
#
loop_
_entity.id
_entity.type
_entity.pdbx_description
1 polymer ?
#
loop_
_entity_poly.entity_id
_entity_poly.type
_entity_poly.pdbx_seq_one_letter_code
_entity_poly.pdbx_strand_id
1 'polypeptide(L)'
;MGLGVKEREISILVVSSAPCAKRRVAAQQGRGGDLHPSGEQSRGGEGILIKGQKKEEAANANGKPPAKKQSPGELRLHKDIAELNLPKSTRISFPNGKDDLMNFEVTIRPDEGYYVGGKFIFTFQVPPAYPHEPPKVKCKTKVYHPNIDLEGNVCLNILREDWKPVLNVNTIVYGLNLLFSQPNDEDPLNHEAAAVLRDNPEKFERNVQRAMAGGYVGETHFPRCM
;
A
#
# COMPACT_ATOMS: atom_id res chain seq x y z
N MET A 1 9.98 22.28 15.89
CA MET A 1 11.15 21.45 15.49
C MET A 1 11.04 21.25 13.97
N GLY A 2 12.11 21.44 13.19
CA GLY A 2 12.01 21.38 11.73
C GLY A 2 11.97 19.95 11.21
N LEU A 3 11.14 19.67 10.20
CA LEU A 3 11.11 18.38 9.49
C LEU A 3 12.47 18.05 8.90
N GLY A 4 12.91 16.80 9.06
CA GLY A 4 14.16 16.29 8.49
C GLY A 4 14.13 16.30 6.96
N VAL A 5 15.29 16.30 6.30
CA VAL A 5 15.40 16.37 4.82
C VAL A 5 14.57 15.29 4.13
N LYS A 6 14.57 14.06 4.67
CA LYS A 6 13.77 12.93 4.15
C LYS A 6 12.26 13.15 4.30
N GLU A 7 11.81 13.73 5.41
CA GLU A 7 10.39 14.04 5.62
C GLU A 7 9.92 15.10 4.63
N ARG A 8 10.75 16.11 4.34
CA ARG A 8 10.44 17.13 3.33
C ARG A 8 10.33 16.57 1.92
N GLU A 9 11.24 15.69 1.51
CA GLU A 9 11.16 15.02 0.20
C GLU A 9 9.90 14.16 0.08
N ILE A 10 9.54 13.44 1.16
CA ILE A 10 8.32 12.63 1.17
C ILE A 10 7.07 13.52 1.20
N SER A 11 7.08 14.63 1.96
CA SER A 11 6.01 15.62 1.91
C SER A 11 5.83 16.19 0.50
N ILE A 12 6.91 16.47 -0.23
CA ILE A 12 6.81 16.88 -1.64
C ILE A 12 6.14 15.78 -2.47
N LEU A 13 6.54 14.51 -2.29
CA LEU A 13 5.92 13.41 -3.02
C LEU A 13 4.43 13.24 -2.68
N VAL A 14 4.01 13.41 -1.42
CA VAL A 14 2.64 13.18 -0.96
C VAL A 14 1.72 14.39 -1.22
N VAL A 15 2.25 15.61 -1.14
CA VAL A 15 1.48 16.87 -1.24
C VAL A 15 1.53 17.47 -2.65
N SER A 16 2.56 17.17 -3.45
CA SER A 16 2.74 17.76 -4.80
C SER A 16 2.16 16.94 -5.94
N SER A 17 1.66 15.72 -5.69
CA SER A 17 1.13 14.87 -6.76
C SER A 17 -0.31 15.24 -7.12
N ALA A 18 -0.56 15.39 -8.42
CA ALA A 18 -1.83 15.74 -9.03
C ALA A 18 -3.00 14.81 -8.63
N PRO A 19 -4.25 15.24 -8.92
CA PRO A 19 -5.45 14.57 -8.44
C PRO A 19 -5.56 13.05 -8.65
N CYS A 20 -5.59 12.28 -7.56
CA CYS A 20 -5.66 10.80 -7.59
C CYS A 20 -6.95 10.27 -8.27
N ALA A 21 -8.04 11.05 -8.35
CA ALA A 21 -9.30 10.62 -8.94
C ALA A 21 -9.44 10.94 -10.44
N LYS A 22 -8.60 11.78 -11.05
CA LYS A 22 -8.86 12.33 -12.39
C LYS A 22 -8.58 11.41 -13.59
N ARG A 23 -8.25 10.12 -13.42
CA ARG A 23 -7.97 9.23 -14.58
C ARG A 23 -8.63 7.84 -14.55
N ARG A 24 -9.74 7.67 -13.84
CA ARG A 24 -10.49 6.40 -13.85
C ARG A 24 -11.46 6.22 -15.05
N VAL A 25 -11.51 7.16 -15.99
CA VAL A 25 -12.39 7.10 -17.18
C VAL A 25 -11.55 6.95 -18.46
N ALA A 26 -10.79 5.87 -18.59
CA ALA A 26 -10.18 5.45 -19.85
C ALA A 26 -9.83 3.95 -19.82
N ALA A 27 -10.77 3.10 -19.39
CA ALA A 27 -10.61 1.65 -19.45
C ALA A 27 -11.96 0.93 -19.59
N GLN A 28 -12.85 1.43 -20.45
CA GLN A 28 -14.02 0.70 -20.92
C GLN A 28 -14.63 1.37 -22.15
N GLN A 29 -14.01 1.17 -23.30
CA GLN A 29 -14.65 1.22 -24.61
C GLN A 29 -13.72 0.54 -25.62
N GLY A 30 -14.04 -0.72 -25.90
CA GLY A 30 -13.34 -1.57 -26.87
C GLY A 30 -14.18 -2.81 -27.11
N ARG A 31 -15.30 -2.66 -27.82
CA ARG A 31 -16.05 -3.77 -28.40
C ARG A 31 -16.57 -3.39 -29.80
N GLY A 32 -16.37 -4.32 -30.74
CA GLY A 32 -16.94 -4.36 -32.09
C GLY A 32 -15.92 -3.96 -33.15
N GLY A 33 -15.64 -4.73 -34.21
CA GLY A 33 -16.12 -6.03 -34.72
C GLY A 33 -15.07 -6.50 -35.74
N ASP A 34 -14.80 -7.80 -35.83
CA ASP A 34 -15.21 -8.68 -36.93
C ASP A 34 -13.99 -9.07 -37.78
N LEU A 35 -13.81 -10.38 -38.00
CA LEU A 35 -13.44 -11.03 -39.27
C LEU A 35 -13.08 -12.51 -39.03
N HIS A 36 -13.73 -13.38 -39.80
CA HIS A 36 -13.40 -14.80 -40.00
C HIS A 36 -13.73 -15.12 -41.48
N PRO A 37 -13.32 -16.26 -42.07
CA PRO A 37 -11.96 -16.61 -42.47
C PRO A 37 -11.86 -17.07 -43.95
N SER A 38 -10.65 -17.14 -44.50
CA SER A 38 -10.23 -17.96 -45.65
C SER A 38 -8.73 -17.70 -45.84
N GLY A 39 -7.82 -18.59 -46.26
CA GLY A 39 -7.79 -19.95 -46.75
C GLY A 39 -6.36 -20.17 -47.32
N GLU A 40 -5.91 -21.42 -47.39
CA GLU A 40 -4.78 -21.94 -48.19
C GLU A 40 -3.30 -21.84 -47.71
N GLN A 41 -2.82 -22.99 -47.19
CA GLN A 41 -1.78 -23.88 -47.76
C GLN A 41 -0.43 -23.33 -48.30
N SER A 42 0.66 -23.73 -47.61
CA SER A 42 1.63 -24.76 -48.05
C SER A 42 3.12 -24.40 -47.92
N ARG A 43 3.90 -25.46 -47.66
CA ARG A 43 5.36 -25.68 -47.81
C ARG A 43 6.29 -25.38 -46.63
N GLY A 44 6.75 -26.47 -46.02
CA GLY A 44 8.14 -26.95 -46.11
C GLY A 44 9.20 -26.23 -45.28
N GLY A 45 9.78 -26.92 -44.29
CA GLY A 45 10.97 -26.46 -43.59
C GLY A 45 11.43 -27.47 -42.53
N GLU A 46 12.61 -28.03 -42.73
CA GLU A 46 13.20 -29.18 -42.04
C GLU A 46 13.55 -28.95 -40.56
N GLY A 47 13.47 -30.03 -39.79
CA GLY A 47 14.52 -30.53 -38.88
C GLY A 47 15.06 -29.62 -37.77
N ILE A 48 14.85 -30.06 -36.52
CA ILE A 48 15.92 -30.45 -35.58
C ILE A 48 15.25 -31.09 -34.35
N LEU A 49 15.47 -32.40 -34.20
CA LEU A 49 15.14 -33.17 -33.00
C LEU A 49 16.30 -33.01 -32.00
N ILE A 50 16.05 -32.43 -30.83
CA ILE A 50 16.92 -32.63 -29.65
C ILE A 50 16.11 -33.44 -28.63
N LYS A 51 16.34 -34.75 -28.62
CA LYS A 51 16.02 -35.65 -27.51
C LYS A 51 17.27 -35.74 -26.62
N GLY A 52 17.09 -35.60 -25.31
CA GLY A 52 18.12 -35.86 -24.30
C GLY A 52 17.71 -35.28 -22.95
N GLN A 53 16.85 -35.95 -22.19
CA GLN A 53 17.19 -36.90 -21.12
C GLN A 53 16.93 -36.28 -19.73
N LYS A 54 15.87 -36.78 -19.09
CA LYS A 54 15.71 -36.76 -17.63
C LYS A 54 16.93 -37.44 -17.00
N LYS A 55 17.42 -36.91 -15.89
CA LYS A 55 18.20 -37.66 -14.92
C LYS A 55 17.65 -37.37 -13.52
N GLU A 56 17.05 -38.39 -12.93
CA GLU A 56 16.66 -38.45 -11.53
C GLU A 56 17.90 -38.50 -10.63
N GLU A 57 17.78 -37.77 -9.52
CA GLU A 57 18.24 -38.04 -8.16
C GLU A 57 19.58 -38.73 -7.91
N ALA A 58 20.47 -37.98 -7.22
CA ALA A 58 21.41 -38.55 -6.27
C ALA A 58 20.95 -38.17 -4.86
N ALA A 59 20.52 -39.17 -4.09
CA ALA A 59 20.31 -39.07 -2.66
C ALA A 59 21.67 -38.84 -1.96
N ASN A 60 21.80 -37.73 -1.24
CA ASN A 60 22.80 -37.60 -0.20
C ASN A 60 22.10 -37.23 1.11
N ALA A 61 22.08 -38.19 2.02
CA ALA A 61 21.54 -38.05 3.36
C ALA A 61 22.47 -37.17 4.20
N ASN A 62 22.10 -35.91 4.36
CA ASN A 62 22.41 -35.14 5.55
C ASN A 62 21.21 -34.24 5.84
N GLY A 63 20.42 -34.64 6.85
CA GLY A 63 19.09 -34.12 7.16
C GLY A 63 19.08 -32.67 7.64
N LYS A 64 19.31 -31.73 6.72
CA LYS A 64 18.86 -30.35 6.83
C LYS A 64 17.78 -30.16 5.77
N PRO A 65 16.54 -29.75 6.12
CA PRO A 65 15.51 -29.49 5.12
C PRO A 65 16.05 -28.49 4.10
N PRO A 66 15.72 -28.65 2.80
CA PRO A 66 16.21 -27.74 1.76
C PRO A 66 15.79 -26.32 2.13
N ALA A 67 16.78 -25.43 2.28
CA ALA A 67 16.52 -24.02 2.53
C ALA A 67 15.61 -23.49 1.42
N LYS A 68 14.44 -22.94 1.78
CA LYS A 68 13.56 -22.30 0.81
C LYS A 68 14.35 -21.20 0.10
N LYS A 69 14.52 -21.31 -1.22
CA LYS A 69 15.14 -20.26 -2.01
C LYS A 69 14.24 -19.03 -1.95
N GLN A 70 14.77 -17.94 -1.40
CA GLN A 70 14.07 -16.67 -1.32
C GLN A 70 13.91 -16.07 -2.72
N SER A 71 12.73 -15.54 -3.01
CA SER A 71 12.44 -14.77 -4.20
C SER A 71 13.17 -13.42 -4.19
N PRO A 72 13.40 -12.78 -5.35
CA PRO A 72 13.95 -11.43 -5.42
C PRO A 72 13.16 -10.41 -4.59
N GLY A 73 11.82 -10.52 -4.57
CA GLY A 73 10.96 -9.65 -3.78
C GLY A 73 11.10 -9.85 -2.28
N GLU A 74 11.23 -11.10 -1.82
CA GLU A 74 11.55 -11.39 -0.40
C GLU A 74 12.93 -10.83 -0.03
N LEU A 75 13.96 -11.05 -0.85
CA LEU A 75 15.30 -10.52 -0.60
C LEU A 75 15.29 -8.98 -0.51
N ARG A 76 14.53 -8.33 -1.40
CA ARG A 76 14.35 -6.88 -1.37
C ARG A 76 13.62 -6.44 -0.09
N LEU A 77 12.53 -7.10 0.29
CA LEU A 77 11.79 -6.77 1.51
C LEU A 77 12.63 -6.99 2.76
N HIS A 78 13.41 -8.06 2.83
CA HIS A 78 14.35 -8.30 3.93
C HIS A 78 15.29 -7.13 4.15
N LYS A 79 15.83 -6.57 3.06
CA LYS A 79 16.68 -5.37 3.12
C LYS A 79 15.89 -4.17 3.65
N ASP A 80 14.71 -3.91 3.10
CA ASP A 80 13.84 -2.81 3.54
C ASP A 80 13.49 -2.90 5.04
N ILE A 81 13.19 -4.09 5.55
CA ILE A 81 12.88 -4.34 6.97
C ILE A 81 14.12 -4.16 7.85
N ALA A 82 15.29 -4.59 7.39
CA ALA A 82 16.55 -4.44 8.12
C ALA A 82 17.02 -2.98 8.21
N GLU A 83 16.68 -2.17 7.20
CA GLU A 83 17.04 -0.74 7.09
C GLU A 83 15.89 0.19 7.54
N LEU A 84 14.92 -0.33 8.30
CA LEU A 84 13.82 0.48 8.81
C LEU A 84 14.33 1.63 9.69
N ASN A 85 13.88 2.83 9.36
CA ASN A 85 14.13 4.04 10.13
C ASN A 85 12.81 4.80 10.20
N LEU A 86 11.94 4.35 11.11
CA LEU A 86 10.57 4.81 11.22
C LEU A 86 10.42 5.96 12.24
N PRO A 87 9.40 6.82 12.09
CA PRO A 87 8.98 7.73 13.15
C PRO A 87 8.79 7.00 14.48
N LYS A 88 9.10 7.66 15.61
CA LYS A 88 8.91 7.08 16.97
C LYS A 88 7.45 6.75 17.26
N SER A 89 6.53 7.44 16.59
CA SER A 89 5.09 7.22 16.58
C SER A 89 4.66 5.91 15.90
N THR A 90 5.58 5.16 15.30
CA THR A 90 5.26 3.98 14.50
C THR A 90 5.88 2.69 15.03
N ARG A 91 5.17 1.58 14.85
CA ARG A 91 5.63 0.22 15.21
C ARG A 91 5.22 -0.79 14.15
N ILE A 92 6.14 -1.66 13.76
CA ILE A 92 5.86 -2.83 12.91
C ILE A 92 5.60 -4.08 13.76
N SER A 93 4.71 -4.95 13.29
CA SER A 93 4.42 -6.25 13.89
C SER A 93 4.11 -7.31 12.83
N PHE A 94 4.42 -8.57 13.13
CA PHE A 94 4.19 -9.72 12.24
C PHE A 94 3.17 -10.66 12.91
N PRO A 95 1.86 -10.41 12.75
CA PRO A 95 0.82 -11.14 13.49
C PRO A 95 0.76 -12.64 13.17
N ASN A 96 1.21 -13.04 11.98
CA ASN A 96 1.25 -14.43 11.53
C ASN A 96 2.58 -15.14 11.88
N GLY A 97 3.45 -14.50 12.66
CA GLY A 97 4.80 -14.99 12.97
C GLY A 97 5.87 -14.40 12.06
N LYS A 98 7.14 -14.58 12.46
CA LYS A 98 8.30 -13.94 11.80
C LYS A 98 8.64 -14.52 10.43
N ASP A 99 8.07 -15.66 10.07
CA ASP A 99 8.30 -16.34 8.79
C ASP A 99 7.41 -15.80 7.67
N ASP A 100 6.31 -15.11 8.00
CA ASP A 100 5.40 -14.48 7.04
C ASP A 100 5.77 -13.00 6.86
N LEU A 101 6.95 -12.75 6.32
CA LEU A 101 7.48 -11.38 6.19
C LEU A 101 6.73 -10.54 5.15
N MET A 102 6.12 -11.19 4.16
CA MET A 102 5.37 -10.52 3.09
C MET A 102 4.02 -9.98 3.58
N ASN A 103 3.56 -10.37 4.78
CA ASN A 103 2.35 -9.87 5.41
C ASN A 103 2.64 -9.36 6.82
N PHE A 104 2.55 -8.05 7.01
CA PHE A 104 2.82 -7.43 8.30
C PHE A 104 1.85 -6.30 8.60
N GLU A 105 1.89 -5.81 9.82
CA GLU A 105 1.11 -4.67 10.27
C GLU A 105 2.01 -3.52 10.70
N VAL A 106 1.55 -2.31 10.43
CA VAL A 106 2.16 -1.07 10.92
C VAL A 106 1.14 -0.34 11.78
N THR A 107 1.48 -0.10 13.04
CA THR A 107 0.71 0.74 13.96
C THR A 107 1.29 2.14 13.98
N ILE A 108 0.48 3.16 13.69
CA ILE A 108 0.82 4.58 13.78
C ILE A 108 0.04 5.19 14.95
N ARG A 109 0.74 5.96 15.79
CA ARG A 109 0.20 6.78 16.89
C ARG A 109 0.62 8.22 16.69
N PRO A 110 -0.19 9.04 16.00
CA PRO A 110 0.14 10.44 15.76
C PRO A 110 0.38 11.18 17.08
N ASP A 111 1.45 11.97 17.13
CA ASP A 111 1.88 12.80 18.26
C ASP A 111 1.61 14.29 18.04
N GLU A 112 1.09 14.66 16.86
CA GLU A 112 0.62 16.00 16.49
C GLU A 112 -0.63 15.93 15.57
N GLY A 113 -1.26 17.07 15.34
CA GLY A 113 -2.41 17.22 14.45
C GLY A 113 -3.75 16.74 15.04
N TYR A 114 -4.76 16.56 14.18
CA TYR A 114 -6.13 16.25 14.60
C TYR A 114 -6.29 14.90 15.28
N TYR A 115 -5.37 13.96 15.03
CA TYR A 115 -5.49 12.55 15.41
C TYR A 115 -4.61 12.16 16.61
N VAL A 116 -4.12 13.16 17.37
CA VAL A 116 -3.35 12.91 18.59
C VAL A 116 -4.14 12.02 19.55
N GLY A 117 -3.44 11.05 20.14
CA GLY A 117 -4.03 10.08 21.06
C GLY A 117 -4.68 8.89 20.38
N GLY A 118 -4.79 8.86 19.04
CA GLY A 118 -5.28 7.72 18.29
C GLY A 118 -4.25 6.62 18.05
N LYS A 119 -4.73 5.42 17.69
CA LYS A 119 -3.96 4.25 17.28
C LYS A 119 -4.54 3.66 16.00
N PHE A 120 -3.79 3.76 14.92
CA PHE A 120 -4.20 3.34 13.58
C PHE A 120 -3.35 2.16 13.10
N ILE A 121 -4.00 1.05 12.75
CA ILE A 121 -3.32 -0.17 12.31
C ILE A 121 -3.52 -0.32 10.80
N PHE A 122 -2.42 -0.52 10.08
CA PHE A 122 -2.41 -0.77 8.64
C PHE A 122 -1.89 -2.17 8.36
N THR A 123 -2.53 -2.91 7.47
CA THR A 123 -1.97 -4.14 6.91
C THR A 123 -1.14 -3.82 5.69
N PHE A 124 -0.04 -4.53 5.54
CA PHE A 124 0.82 -4.52 4.37
C PHE A 124 0.83 -5.93 3.80
N GLN A 125 0.48 -6.06 2.53
CA GLN A 125 0.62 -7.29 1.76
C GLN A 125 1.57 -7.00 0.60
N VAL A 126 2.80 -7.48 0.71
CA VAL A 126 3.85 -7.27 -0.28
C VAL A 126 3.68 -8.31 -1.40
N PRO A 127 3.57 -7.90 -2.68
CA PRO A 127 3.43 -8.84 -3.78
C PRO A 127 4.76 -9.54 -4.08
N PRO A 128 4.76 -10.76 -4.66
CA PRO A 128 5.99 -11.42 -5.13
C PRO A 128 6.80 -10.61 -6.14
N ALA A 129 6.13 -9.73 -6.90
CA ALA A 129 6.74 -8.82 -7.87
C ALA A 129 7.40 -7.58 -7.23
N TYR A 130 7.40 -7.43 -5.91
CA TYR A 130 8.08 -6.35 -5.21
C TYR A 130 9.57 -6.31 -5.60
N PRO A 131 10.18 -5.14 -5.89
CA PRO A 131 9.65 -3.78 -5.78
C PRO A 131 9.01 -3.22 -7.05
N HIS A 132 8.81 -4.02 -8.09
CA HIS A 132 8.18 -3.56 -9.33
C HIS A 132 6.70 -3.20 -9.14
N GLU A 133 6.02 -3.91 -8.25
CA GLU A 133 4.67 -3.57 -7.79
C GLU A 133 4.72 -3.08 -6.33
N PRO A 134 3.89 -2.09 -5.94
CA PRO A 134 3.83 -1.61 -4.57
C PRO A 134 3.17 -2.64 -3.63
N PRO A 135 3.45 -2.59 -2.32
CA PRO A 135 2.65 -3.29 -1.32
C PRO A 135 1.18 -2.84 -1.36
N LYS A 136 0.25 -3.77 -1.19
CA LYS A 136 -1.14 -3.43 -0.93
C LYS A 136 -1.29 -3.04 0.53
N VAL A 137 -1.76 -1.82 0.78
CA VAL A 137 -1.94 -1.29 2.14
C VAL A 137 -3.42 -1.02 2.40
N LYS A 138 -3.92 -1.45 3.56
CA LYS A 138 -5.27 -1.12 4.05
C LYS A 138 -5.23 -0.69 5.52
N CYS A 139 -6.05 0.29 5.87
CA CYS A 139 -6.31 0.63 7.26
C CYS A 139 -7.29 -0.39 7.87
N LYS A 140 -6.87 -1.08 8.93
CA LYS A 140 -7.77 -1.94 9.74
C LYS A 140 -8.61 -1.13 10.71
N THR A 141 -8.14 0.05 11.12
CA THR A 141 -8.87 0.94 12.03
C THR A 141 -9.88 1.76 11.25
N LYS A 142 -11.18 1.56 11.51
CA LYS A 142 -12.22 2.45 10.95
C LYS A 142 -12.05 3.85 11.54
N VAL A 143 -11.81 4.85 10.69
CA VAL A 143 -11.43 6.21 11.09
C VAL A 143 -12.16 7.26 10.26
N TYR A 144 -12.52 8.38 10.87
CA TYR A 144 -13.05 9.55 10.15
C TYR A 144 -11.86 10.34 9.59
N HIS A 145 -11.56 10.15 8.30
CA HIS A 145 -10.37 10.73 7.65
C HIS A 145 -10.64 11.02 6.16
N PRO A 146 -10.22 12.18 5.59
CA PRO A 146 -10.45 12.51 4.18
C PRO A 146 -9.89 11.46 3.19
N ASN A 147 -8.67 10.99 3.42
CA ASN A 147 -7.94 10.08 2.52
C ASN A 147 -8.11 8.58 2.86
N ILE A 148 -9.01 8.19 3.77
CA ILE A 148 -9.28 6.79 4.12
C ILE A 148 -10.79 6.55 4.11
N ASP A 149 -11.26 5.57 3.34
CA ASP A 149 -12.70 5.20 3.35
C ASP A 149 -13.08 4.23 4.48
N LEU A 150 -14.36 3.92 4.58
CA LEU A 150 -14.90 3.06 5.63
C LEU A 150 -14.50 1.59 5.48
N GLU A 151 -14.10 1.18 4.27
CA GLU A 151 -13.56 -0.14 3.93
C GLU A 151 -12.04 -0.24 4.15
N GLY A 152 -11.41 0.86 4.59
CA GLY A 152 -9.99 0.94 4.93
C GLY A 152 -9.07 1.12 3.73
N ASN A 153 -9.58 1.44 2.53
CA ASN A 153 -8.72 1.80 1.42
C ASN A 153 -8.09 3.17 1.68
N VAL A 154 -6.82 3.31 1.28
CA VAL A 154 -6.02 4.51 1.53
C VAL A 154 -5.75 5.22 0.20
N CYS A 155 -5.94 6.53 0.18
CA CYS A 155 -5.49 7.40 -0.91
C CYS A 155 -4.10 7.93 -0.57
N LEU A 156 -3.09 7.26 -1.12
CA LEU A 156 -1.69 7.65 -1.04
C LEU A 156 -1.08 7.36 -2.41
N ASN A 157 -0.70 8.41 -3.14
CA ASN A 157 -0.22 8.37 -4.53
C ASN A 157 0.94 7.38 -4.75
N ILE A 158 1.88 7.30 -3.81
CA ILE A 158 3.03 6.38 -3.89
C ILE A 158 2.64 4.90 -3.76
N LEU A 159 1.39 4.58 -3.41
CA LEU A 159 0.86 3.21 -3.48
C LEU A 159 0.22 2.89 -4.85
N ARG A 160 0.26 3.83 -5.79
CA ARG A 160 -0.46 3.79 -7.06
C ARG A 160 0.43 4.38 -8.18
N GLU A 161 0.04 5.51 -8.78
CA GLU A 161 0.68 6.12 -9.94
C GLU A 161 2.11 6.59 -9.71
N ASP A 162 2.45 7.01 -8.49
CA ASP A 162 3.77 7.53 -8.17
C ASP A 162 4.69 6.48 -7.54
N TRP A 163 4.27 5.21 -7.51
CA TRP A 163 5.14 4.12 -7.10
C TRP A 163 6.31 3.97 -8.07
N LYS A 164 7.52 3.90 -7.50
CA LYS A 164 8.75 3.60 -8.24
C LYS A 164 9.51 2.51 -7.48
N PRO A 165 10.18 1.57 -8.16
CA PRO A 165 10.95 0.51 -7.50
C PRO A 165 12.06 0.99 -6.56
N VAL A 166 12.46 2.26 -6.64
CA VAL A 166 13.40 2.91 -5.72
C VAL A 166 12.77 3.23 -4.35
N LEU A 167 11.45 3.35 -4.27
CA LEU A 167 10.72 3.56 -3.02
C LEU A 167 10.71 2.27 -2.20
N ASN A 168 10.56 2.41 -0.88
CA ASN A 168 10.69 1.32 0.07
C ASN A 168 9.60 1.39 1.16
N VAL A 169 9.59 0.40 2.05
CA VAL A 169 8.63 0.35 3.17
C VAL A 169 8.71 1.60 4.06
N ASN A 170 9.90 2.14 4.33
CA ASN A 170 10.05 3.38 5.10
C ASN A 170 9.26 4.53 4.44
N THR A 171 9.45 4.76 3.13
CA THR A 171 8.76 5.83 2.40
C THR A 171 7.24 5.73 2.54
N ILE A 172 6.69 4.52 2.41
CA ILE A 172 5.25 4.29 2.57
C ILE A 172 4.80 4.67 3.97
N VAL A 173 5.51 4.19 5.00
CA VAL A 173 5.15 4.46 6.40
C VAL A 173 5.21 5.95 6.74
N TYR A 174 6.22 6.67 6.25
CA TYR A 174 6.27 8.13 6.36
C TYR A 174 5.09 8.81 5.65
N GLY A 175 4.75 8.36 4.44
CA GLY A 175 3.58 8.87 3.73
C GLY A 175 2.27 8.66 4.49
N LEU A 176 2.08 7.48 5.09
CA LEU A 176 0.93 7.20 5.96
C LEU A 176 0.90 8.10 7.20
N ASN A 177 2.05 8.34 7.84
CA ASN A 177 2.13 9.22 9.00
C ASN A 177 1.78 10.67 8.64
N LEU A 178 2.26 11.15 7.49
CA LEU A 178 1.94 12.49 6.97
C LEU A 178 0.44 12.68 6.70
N LEU A 179 -0.30 11.65 6.28
CA LEU A 179 -1.75 11.76 6.13
C LEU A 179 -2.45 12.15 7.44
N PHE A 180 -1.94 11.72 8.59
CA PHE A 180 -2.49 12.10 9.89
C PHE A 180 -2.04 13.49 10.36
N SER A 181 -0.78 13.87 10.12
CA SER A 181 -0.30 15.22 10.48
C SER A 181 -0.90 16.30 9.57
N GLN A 182 -1.10 15.99 8.29
CA GLN A 182 -1.51 16.91 7.23
C GLN A 182 -2.56 16.22 6.33
N PRO A 183 -3.81 16.02 6.82
CA PRO A 183 -4.86 15.45 6.00
C PRO A 183 -5.14 16.33 4.78
N ASN A 184 -5.38 15.70 3.63
CA ASN A 184 -5.57 16.39 2.35
C ASN A 184 -7.03 16.30 1.91
N ASP A 185 -7.66 17.43 1.59
CA ASP A 185 -9.02 17.50 1.06
C ASP A 185 -9.09 17.42 -0.48
N GLU A 186 -7.94 17.41 -1.17
CA GLU A 186 -7.83 17.09 -2.59
C GLU A 186 -7.91 15.57 -2.82
N ASP A 187 -8.74 15.15 -3.78
CA ASP A 187 -9.04 13.75 -4.12
C ASP A 187 -9.32 12.82 -2.92
N PRO A 188 -10.28 13.20 -2.06
CA PRO A 188 -10.59 12.44 -0.87
C PRO A 188 -11.36 11.18 -1.21
N LEU A 189 -11.19 10.14 -0.38
CA LEU A 189 -12.07 8.97 -0.42
C LEU A 189 -13.32 9.19 0.45
N ASN A 190 -13.20 10.02 1.48
CA ASN A 190 -14.29 10.47 2.32
C ASN A 190 -14.59 11.96 2.01
N HIS A 191 -15.48 12.18 1.04
CA HIS A 191 -15.86 13.52 0.59
C HIS A 191 -16.49 14.37 1.71
N GLU A 192 -17.23 13.77 2.64
CA GLU A 192 -17.81 14.48 3.78
C GLU A 192 -16.72 15.01 4.71
N ALA A 193 -15.77 14.16 5.10
CA ALA A 193 -14.66 14.54 5.96
C ALA A 193 -13.80 15.64 5.33
N ALA A 194 -13.53 15.53 4.03
CA ALA A 194 -12.79 16.54 3.28
C ALA A 194 -13.51 17.90 3.21
N ALA A 195 -14.82 17.88 2.93
CA ALA A 195 -15.62 19.11 2.92
C ALA A 195 -15.64 19.79 4.29
N VAL A 196 -15.80 19.04 5.38
CA VAL A 196 -15.76 19.60 6.74
C VAL A 196 -14.37 20.13 7.08
N LEU A 197 -13.28 19.43 6.69
CA LEU A 197 -11.92 19.91 6.88
C LEU A 197 -11.69 21.27 6.19
N ARG A 198 -12.11 21.40 4.93
CA ARG A 198 -11.96 22.64 4.15
C ARG A 198 -12.81 23.78 4.69
N ASP A 199 -14.09 23.50 4.94
CA ASP A 199 -15.08 24.54 5.18
C ASP A 199 -15.16 24.92 6.68
N ASN A 200 -14.80 24.00 7.59
CA ASN A 200 -14.83 24.24 9.04
C ASN A 200 -13.83 23.33 9.82
N PRO A 201 -12.55 23.71 9.87
CA PRO A 201 -11.50 22.93 10.56
C PRO A 201 -11.79 22.61 12.03
N GLU A 202 -12.43 23.52 12.77
CA GLU A 202 -12.80 23.27 14.17
C GLU A 202 -13.88 22.18 14.30
N LYS A 203 -14.86 22.17 13.39
CA LYS A 203 -15.86 21.11 13.34
C LYS A 203 -15.22 19.78 12.94
N PHE A 204 -14.26 19.80 12.02
CA PHE A 204 -13.49 18.63 11.64
C PHE A 204 -12.77 18.03 12.85
N GLU A 205 -12.05 18.85 13.62
CA GLU A 205 -11.38 18.42 14.85
C GLU A 205 -12.37 17.78 15.84
N ARG A 206 -13.50 18.42 16.12
CA ARG A 206 -14.54 17.86 17.01
C ARG A 206 -15.07 16.51 16.50
N ASN A 207 -15.27 16.37 15.20
CA ASN A 207 -15.71 15.12 14.59
C ASN A 207 -14.66 14.02 14.73
N VAL A 208 -13.39 14.34 14.48
CA VAL A 208 -12.26 13.40 14.66
C VAL A 208 -12.20 12.92 16.12
N GLN A 209 -12.22 13.84 17.08
CA GLN A 209 -12.17 13.49 18.51
C GLN A 209 -13.36 12.63 18.93
N ARG A 210 -14.57 12.97 18.47
CA ARG A 210 -15.77 12.17 18.73
C ARG A 210 -15.69 10.77 18.12
N ALA A 211 -15.22 10.66 16.88
CA ALA A 211 -15.05 9.38 16.21
C ALA A 211 -14.02 8.50 16.95
N MET A 212 -12.85 9.06 17.29
CA MET A 212 -11.78 8.33 17.99
C MET A 212 -12.22 7.83 19.38
N ALA A 213 -13.11 8.57 20.05
CA ALA A 213 -13.64 8.20 21.36
C ALA A 213 -14.66 7.04 21.32
N GLY A 214 -15.10 6.61 20.13
CA GLY A 214 -16.12 5.57 19.95
C GLY A 214 -17.53 6.13 19.71
N GLY A 215 -17.65 7.20 18.91
CA GLY A 215 -18.90 7.93 18.71
C GLY A 215 -19.43 7.91 17.28
N TYR A 216 -20.54 8.64 17.08
CA TYR A 216 -21.15 8.86 15.78
C TYR A 216 -20.72 10.19 15.16
N VAL A 217 -20.44 10.19 13.86
CA VAL A 217 -20.35 11.39 13.03
C VAL A 217 -21.39 11.25 11.93
N GLY A 218 -22.37 12.15 11.91
CA GLY A 218 -23.61 11.93 11.14
C GLY A 218 -24.29 10.63 11.58
N GLU A 219 -24.59 9.76 10.62
CA GLU A 219 -25.20 8.45 10.86
C GLU A 219 -24.18 7.33 11.02
N THR A 220 -22.88 7.62 10.85
CA THR A 220 -21.83 6.59 10.88
C THR A 220 -21.23 6.45 12.28
N HIS A 221 -21.31 5.25 12.83
CA HIS A 221 -20.58 4.87 14.04
C HIS A 221 -19.12 4.55 13.74
N PHE A 222 -18.21 5.09 14.56
CA PHE A 222 -16.78 4.81 14.55
C PHE A 222 -16.41 4.09 15.86
N PRO A 223 -15.83 2.87 15.80
CA PRO A 223 -15.27 2.21 16.98
C PRO A 223 -14.16 3.03 17.63
N ARG A 224 -14.04 2.93 18.95
CA ARG A 224 -12.98 3.61 19.71
C ARG A 224 -11.60 3.16 19.22
N CYS A 225 -10.72 4.14 18.97
CA CYS A 225 -9.35 3.89 18.53
C CYS A 225 -8.29 4.75 19.25
N MET A 226 -8.65 5.37 20.38
CA MET A 226 -7.69 5.96 21.33
C MET A 226 -6.91 4.88 22.10
#